data_AF-A0A849SFU2-F1
#
_entry.id   AF-A0A849SFU2-F1
#
_cell.length_a   1.000
_cell.length_b   1.000
_cell.length_c   1.000
_cell.angle_alpha   90.00
_cell.angle_beta   90.00
_cell.angle_gamma   90.00
#
_symmetry.space_group_name_H-M   'P 1'
#
loop_
_entity.id
_entity.type
_entity.pdbx_description
1 polymer ?
#
loop_
_entity_poly.entity_id
_entity_poly.type
_entity_poly.pdbx_seq_one_letter_code
_entity_poly.pdbx_strand_id
1 'polypeptide(L)'
;MKKLLLCLLLMLPALAQATSACNGRWVEHTRWKITGAHIQNKCTCTNCHQGALIAETAPTTCVGCHAGAMPTAKQMSKTHIPTSAIACESCHNDSNFTPAKTNHSAVSSQRCDTCHNAAYKQAMPSDHVQTILDCVVCHTTKNWVAEFSHDKAKVTPRTCNNCHLSGKNGATKKPNSHFITFESCDVCHDKPWPRIVELGS
;
A
#
# COMPACT_ATOMS: atom_id res chain seq x y z
N MET A 1 88.10 -5.52 12.79
CA MET A 1 87.02 -6.29 12.12
C MET A 1 86.14 -6.97 13.17
N LYS A 2 84.94 -6.44 13.46
CA LYS A 2 83.85 -7.17 14.14
C LYS A 2 82.53 -6.67 13.55
N LYS A 3 81.67 -7.60 13.15
CA LYS A 3 80.39 -7.34 12.47
C LYS A 3 79.22 -7.41 13.48
N LEU A 4 78.08 -6.86 13.05
CA LEU A 4 76.72 -7.19 13.49
C LEU A 4 76.37 -6.96 14.98
N LEU A 5 75.56 -5.93 15.24
CA LEU A 5 74.12 -6.13 15.50
C LEU A 5 73.39 -4.77 15.48
N LEU A 6 72.49 -4.54 14.52
CA LEU A 6 71.43 -3.56 14.67
C LEU A 6 70.17 -4.11 14.01
N CYS A 7 69.17 -4.42 14.84
CA CYS A 7 67.94 -5.06 14.42
C CYS A 7 67.04 -4.03 13.73
N LEU A 8 67.01 -4.03 12.40
CA LEU A 8 66.11 -3.18 11.63
C LEU A 8 64.69 -3.79 11.70
N LEU A 9 63.87 -3.33 12.64
CA LEU A 9 62.44 -3.62 12.62
C LEU A 9 61.83 -3.02 11.35
N LEU A 10 61.61 -3.87 10.35
CA LEU A 10 60.77 -3.59 9.21
C LEU A 10 59.32 -3.48 9.69
N MET A 11 58.96 -2.29 10.18
CA MET A 11 57.57 -1.84 10.21
C MET A 11 57.09 -1.74 8.76
N LEU A 12 56.61 -2.87 8.22
CA LEU A 12 55.76 -2.87 7.05
C LEU A 12 54.62 -1.89 7.33
N PRO A 13 54.45 -0.82 6.54
CA PRO A 13 53.21 -0.07 6.61
C PRO A 13 52.13 -1.06 6.21
N ALA A 14 51.24 -1.38 7.16
CA ALA A 14 50.06 -2.16 6.89
C ALA A 14 49.39 -1.56 5.65
N LEU A 15 48.99 -2.39 4.68
CA LEU A 15 48.24 -1.92 3.54
C LEU A 15 46.94 -1.31 4.07
N ALA A 16 46.95 0.01 4.25
CA ALA A 16 45.74 0.79 4.34
C ALA A 16 45.05 0.59 2.98
N GLN A 17 44.12 -0.36 2.93
CA GLN A 17 43.03 -0.29 1.97
C GLN A 17 42.29 1.00 2.30
N ALA A 18 42.76 2.09 1.70
CA ALA A 18 42.00 3.31 1.54
C ALA A 18 40.74 2.90 0.79
N THR A 19 39.66 2.68 1.55
CA THR A 19 38.32 2.60 1.02
C THR A 19 38.05 3.93 0.37
N SER A 20 38.24 3.99 -0.95
CA SER A 20 38.09 5.19 -1.74
C SER A 20 36.62 5.58 -1.80
N ALA A 21 36.17 6.26 -0.75
CA ALA A 21 35.10 7.24 -0.87
C ALA A 21 35.38 8.06 -2.13
N CYS A 22 34.42 8.05 -3.06
CA CYS A 22 34.70 8.24 -4.48
C CYS A 22 35.55 9.51 -4.71
N ASN A 23 36.73 9.32 -5.32
CA ASN A 23 37.95 10.12 -5.10
C ASN A 23 37.86 11.60 -5.55
N GLY A 24 37.10 12.42 -4.81
CA GLY A 24 36.78 13.82 -5.12
C GLY A 24 35.96 14.06 -6.40
N ARG A 25 35.89 13.07 -7.29
CA ARG A 25 35.32 13.20 -8.62
C ARG A 25 33.83 12.87 -8.60
N TRP A 26 33.03 13.93 -8.44
CA TRP A 26 31.64 13.94 -8.87
C TRP A 26 31.61 13.71 -10.39
N VAL A 27 31.56 12.45 -10.82
CA VAL A 27 30.99 12.15 -12.13
C VAL A 27 29.53 12.53 -12.00
N GLU A 28 29.15 13.59 -12.71
CA GLU A 28 27.79 14.09 -12.68
C GLU A 28 26.90 13.05 -13.36
N HIS A 29 26.28 12.19 -12.55
CA HIS A 29 25.39 11.13 -13.01
C HIS A 29 24.08 11.78 -13.47
N THR A 30 24.10 12.41 -14.64
CA THR A 30 22.94 13.08 -15.27
C THR A 30 21.75 12.12 -15.48
N ARG A 31 22.02 10.80 -15.50
CA ARG A 31 21.01 9.73 -15.52
C ARG A 31 20.54 9.27 -14.12
N TRP A 32 21.33 9.41 -13.05
CA TRP A 32 20.93 8.95 -11.70
C TRP A 32 21.70 9.63 -10.56
N LYS A 33 21.06 10.60 -9.89
CA LYS A 33 21.64 11.24 -8.69
C LYS A 33 21.43 10.33 -7.47
N ILE A 34 22.51 9.78 -6.92
CA ILE A 34 22.46 9.06 -5.63
C ILE A 34 22.08 10.07 -4.54
N THR A 35 20.96 9.85 -3.85
CA THR A 35 20.44 10.75 -2.80
C THR A 35 20.01 9.99 -1.54
N GLY A 36 19.78 10.75 -0.46
CA GLY A 36 19.25 10.24 0.80
C GLY A 36 20.18 9.25 1.51
N ALA A 37 19.63 8.15 2.02
CA ALA A 37 20.39 7.16 2.80
C ALA A 37 21.49 6.47 1.97
N HIS A 38 21.38 6.47 0.63
CA HIS A 38 22.37 5.85 -0.26
C HIS A 38 23.74 6.55 -0.21
N ILE A 39 23.78 7.87 0.01
CA ILE A 39 25.04 8.63 0.15
C ILE A 39 25.66 8.53 1.56
N GLN A 40 24.99 7.90 2.53
CA GLN A 40 25.47 7.76 3.91
C GLN A 40 26.30 6.47 4.11
N ASN A 41 27.31 6.25 3.25
CA ASN A 41 28.20 5.07 3.26
C ASN A 41 27.50 3.70 3.10
N LYS A 42 26.26 3.65 2.62
CA LYS A 42 25.53 2.38 2.36
C LYS A 42 25.73 1.84 0.94
N CYS A 43 25.99 2.72 -0.03
CA CYS A 43 26.41 2.35 -1.38
C CYS A 43 27.80 2.93 -1.68
N THR A 44 28.84 2.09 -1.68
CA THR A 44 30.17 2.48 -2.14
C THR A 44 30.24 2.42 -3.67
N CYS A 45 31.16 3.15 -4.30
CA CYS A 45 31.32 3.14 -5.76
C CYS A 45 31.57 1.70 -6.31
N THR A 46 32.23 0.84 -5.53
CA THR A 46 32.43 -0.58 -5.87
C THR A 46 31.13 -1.38 -5.99
N ASN A 47 30.09 -1.04 -5.23
CA ASN A 47 28.82 -1.76 -5.24
C ASN A 47 28.04 -1.54 -6.55
N CYS A 48 28.30 -0.45 -7.26
CA CYS A 48 27.66 -0.12 -8.53
C CYS A 48 28.57 -0.32 -9.75
N HIS A 49 29.90 -0.35 -9.57
CA HIS A 49 30.88 -0.40 -10.67
C HIS A 49 31.74 -1.68 -10.69
N GLN A 50 31.26 -2.77 -10.10
CA GLN A 50 31.85 -4.11 -10.23
C GLN A 50 30.95 -5.02 -11.07
N GLY A 51 31.55 -5.80 -11.98
CA GLY A 51 30.84 -6.76 -12.82
C GLY A 51 29.95 -6.12 -13.89
N ALA A 52 28.79 -6.72 -14.16
CA ALA A 52 27.92 -6.37 -15.29
C ALA A 52 27.13 -5.05 -15.13
N LEU A 53 27.24 -4.35 -14.00
CA LEU A 53 26.62 -3.03 -13.75
C LEU A 53 27.45 -1.88 -14.34
N ILE A 54 27.90 -2.03 -15.59
CA ILE A 54 28.59 -0.99 -16.35
C ILE A 54 27.61 0.09 -16.84
N ALA A 55 27.19 0.96 -15.91
CA ALA A 55 26.63 2.32 -16.04
C ALA A 55 25.44 2.62 -17.00
N GLU A 56 25.11 1.74 -17.94
CA GLU A 56 24.06 1.94 -18.96
C GLU A 56 22.88 0.97 -18.78
N THR A 57 23.10 -0.16 -18.09
CA THR A 57 22.09 -1.19 -17.80
C THR A 57 21.58 -1.15 -16.36
N ALA A 58 22.09 -0.24 -15.53
CA ALA A 58 21.71 -0.12 -14.12
C ALA A 58 20.23 0.29 -13.98
N PRO A 59 19.42 -0.41 -13.17
CA PRO A 59 18.01 -0.05 -12.99
C PRO A 59 17.85 1.33 -12.34
N THR A 60 16.89 2.11 -12.84
CA THR A 60 16.60 3.47 -12.35
C THR A 60 15.48 3.52 -11.30
N THR A 61 14.83 2.40 -11.01
CA THR A 61 13.72 2.30 -10.04
C THR A 61 14.16 1.64 -8.74
N CYS A 62 13.50 2.00 -7.63
CA CYS A 62 13.76 1.40 -6.32
C CYS A 62 13.65 -0.14 -6.36
N VAL A 63 12.62 -0.66 -7.02
CA VAL A 63 12.38 -2.11 -7.16
C VAL A 63 13.45 -2.78 -8.03
N GLY A 64 13.88 -2.17 -9.13
CA GLY A 64 14.89 -2.76 -10.01
C GLY A 64 16.24 -2.97 -9.31
N CYS A 65 16.64 -2.02 -8.47
CA CYS A 65 17.83 -2.19 -7.62
C CYS A 65 17.57 -3.15 -6.46
N HIS A 66 16.54 -2.90 -5.64
CA HIS A 66 16.35 -3.68 -4.41
C HIS A 66 15.95 -5.13 -4.69
N ALA A 67 14.96 -5.38 -5.53
CA ALA A 67 14.46 -6.73 -5.82
C ALA A 67 15.22 -7.45 -6.96
N GLY A 68 16.35 -6.92 -7.40
CA GLY A 68 17.09 -7.44 -8.57
C GLY A 68 18.60 -7.21 -8.49
N ALA A 69 19.05 -6.03 -8.91
CA ALA A 69 20.48 -5.78 -9.15
C ALA A 69 21.37 -5.79 -7.88
N MET A 70 20.79 -5.62 -6.69
CA MET A 70 21.53 -5.49 -5.43
C MET A 70 21.04 -6.50 -4.37
N PRO A 71 21.58 -7.73 -4.31
CA PRO A 71 21.13 -8.77 -3.37
C PRO A 71 21.27 -8.39 -1.88
N THR A 72 22.19 -7.48 -1.55
CA THR A 72 22.42 -6.96 -0.20
C THR A 72 21.52 -5.77 0.16
N ALA A 73 20.71 -5.27 -0.77
CA ALA A 73 19.77 -4.19 -0.51
C ALA A 73 18.68 -4.63 0.47
N LYS A 74 18.14 -3.67 1.23
CA LYS A 74 17.07 -3.94 2.18
C LYS A 74 15.77 -4.26 1.44
N GLN A 75 15.29 -5.49 1.58
CA GLN A 75 14.08 -5.95 0.92
C GLN A 75 12.80 -5.44 1.60
N MET A 76 11.71 -5.45 0.83
CA MET A 76 10.36 -5.24 1.33
C MET A 76 10.00 -6.35 2.35
N SER A 77 9.34 -5.97 3.46
CA SER A 77 8.91 -6.94 4.46
C SER A 77 7.82 -7.87 3.90
N LYS A 78 7.79 -9.13 4.35
CA LYS A 78 6.64 -10.02 4.12
C LYS A 78 5.32 -9.49 4.73
N THR A 79 5.42 -8.59 5.71
CA THR A 79 4.29 -7.88 6.33
C THR A 79 3.98 -6.52 5.71
N HIS A 80 4.57 -6.20 4.56
CA HIS A 80 4.26 -4.95 3.85
C HIS A 80 2.83 -4.98 3.30
N ILE A 81 2.17 -3.82 3.30
CA ILE A 81 0.84 -3.63 2.71
C ILE A 81 0.87 -3.94 1.18
N PRO A 82 -0.24 -4.41 0.58
CA PRO A 82 -0.26 -4.88 -0.81
C PRO A 82 -0.26 -3.72 -1.82
N THR A 83 0.89 -3.05 -1.93
CA THR A 83 1.11 -1.87 -2.78
C THR A 83 2.32 -2.06 -3.71
N SER A 84 2.61 -3.29 -4.14
CA SER A 84 3.77 -3.64 -4.97
C SER A 84 3.78 -2.98 -6.36
N ALA A 85 2.63 -2.54 -6.85
CA ALA A 85 2.49 -1.77 -8.09
C ALA A 85 2.65 -0.25 -7.90
N ILE A 86 2.84 0.24 -6.67
CA ILE A 86 2.95 1.67 -6.35
C ILE A 86 4.42 2.03 -6.18
N ALA A 87 4.84 3.15 -6.77
CA ALA A 87 6.21 3.65 -6.67
C ALA A 87 6.58 3.94 -5.20
N CYS A 88 7.74 3.45 -4.75
CA CYS A 88 8.11 3.42 -3.32
C CYS A 88 8.13 4.82 -2.68
N GLU A 89 8.60 5.82 -3.44
CA GLU A 89 8.64 7.24 -3.12
C GLU A 89 7.27 7.85 -2.80
N SER A 90 6.17 7.19 -3.17
CA SER A 90 4.80 7.61 -2.81
C SER A 90 4.54 7.55 -1.31
N CYS A 91 5.28 6.70 -0.59
CA CYS A 91 5.11 6.43 0.84
C CYS A 91 6.44 6.53 1.64
N HIS A 92 7.57 6.24 1.00
CA HIS A 92 8.90 6.23 1.61
C HIS A 92 9.71 7.46 1.20
N ASN A 93 10.44 8.05 2.12
CA ASN A 93 11.44 9.06 1.80
C ASN A 93 12.81 8.40 1.58
N ASP A 94 13.56 8.83 0.56
CA ASP A 94 14.88 8.27 0.22
C ASP A 94 15.94 8.47 1.32
N SER A 95 15.80 9.53 2.11
CA SER A 95 16.72 9.92 3.19
C SER A 95 16.36 9.21 4.49
N ASN A 96 15.06 9.07 4.78
CA ASN A 96 14.51 8.38 5.95
C ASN A 96 13.46 7.34 5.50
N PHE A 97 13.92 6.19 4.98
CA PHE A 97 13.04 5.17 4.38
C PHE A 97 12.03 4.55 5.36
N THR A 98 12.31 4.60 6.66
CA THR A 98 11.38 4.16 7.72
C THR A 98 11.34 5.21 8.83
N PRO A 99 10.15 5.57 9.36
CA PRO A 99 8.82 5.06 8.99
C PRO A 99 8.29 5.60 7.66
N ALA A 100 7.51 4.80 6.95
CA ALA A 100 6.75 5.25 5.79
C ALA A 100 5.56 6.12 6.21
N LYS A 101 5.16 7.07 5.36
CA LYS A 101 3.91 7.83 5.51
C LYS A 101 2.89 7.27 4.53
N THR A 102 1.72 6.86 5.02
CA THR A 102 0.62 6.39 4.15
C THR A 102 0.10 7.56 3.31
N ASN A 103 0.03 7.38 2.00
CA ASN A 103 -0.47 8.36 1.06
C ASN A 103 -1.70 7.82 0.31
N HIS A 104 -2.90 8.21 0.76
CA HIS A 104 -4.15 7.71 0.18
C HIS A 104 -4.39 8.14 -1.27
N SER A 105 -3.80 9.26 -1.75
CA SER A 105 -3.98 9.65 -3.16
C SER A 105 -3.24 8.72 -4.12
N ALA A 106 -2.07 8.22 -3.72
CA ALA A 106 -1.27 7.26 -4.48
C ALA A 106 -1.93 5.88 -4.60
N VAL A 107 -2.90 5.55 -3.73
CA VAL A 107 -3.66 4.29 -3.76
C VAL A 107 -5.15 4.50 -4.06
N SER A 108 -5.53 5.68 -4.56
CA SER A 108 -6.94 6.05 -4.80
C SER A 108 -7.69 5.19 -5.84
N SER A 109 -6.95 4.43 -6.66
CA SER A 109 -7.50 3.44 -7.61
C SER A 109 -7.65 2.03 -7.04
N GLN A 110 -7.15 1.79 -5.82
CA GLN A 110 -7.20 0.48 -5.16
C GLN A 110 -8.45 0.38 -4.29
N ARG A 111 -9.04 -0.82 -4.22
CA ARG A 111 -10.15 -1.07 -3.28
C ARG A 111 -9.67 -0.92 -1.84
N CYS A 112 -10.52 -0.36 -0.99
CA CYS A 112 -10.18 -0.06 0.40
C CYS A 112 -9.89 -1.34 1.21
N ASP A 113 -10.66 -2.40 0.96
CA ASP A 113 -10.56 -3.70 1.64
C ASP A 113 -9.27 -4.48 1.38
N THR A 114 -8.48 -4.10 0.36
CA THR A 114 -7.14 -4.69 0.13
C THR A 114 -6.16 -4.36 1.26
N CYS A 115 -6.28 -3.18 1.87
CA CYS A 115 -5.44 -2.71 2.97
C CYS A 115 -6.20 -2.62 4.31
N HIS A 116 -7.48 -2.23 4.27
CA HIS A 116 -8.35 -2.16 5.45
C HIS A 116 -9.03 -3.51 5.67
N ASN A 117 -8.22 -4.48 6.09
CA ASN A 117 -8.66 -5.79 6.55
C ASN A 117 -7.88 -6.22 7.81
N ALA A 118 -8.21 -7.41 8.32
CA ALA A 118 -7.65 -7.99 9.53
C ALA A 118 -6.13 -8.26 9.49
N ALA A 119 -5.51 -8.33 8.30
CA ALA A 119 -4.08 -8.66 8.17
C ALA A 119 -3.15 -7.44 8.28
N TYR A 120 -3.65 -6.21 8.08
CA TYR A 120 -2.79 -5.03 7.88
C TYR A 120 -3.11 -3.80 8.73
N LYS A 121 -4.36 -3.33 8.73
CA LYS A 121 -4.73 -2.03 9.34
C LYS A 121 -5.94 -2.13 10.26
N GLN A 122 -7.06 -2.61 9.75
CA GLN A 122 -8.35 -2.60 10.46
C GLN A 122 -9.34 -3.50 9.73
N ALA A 123 -9.97 -4.44 10.44
CA ALA A 123 -11.11 -5.19 9.90
C ALA A 123 -12.41 -4.36 10.02
N MET A 124 -13.44 -4.74 9.28
CA MET A 124 -14.80 -4.23 9.52
C MET A 124 -15.23 -4.57 10.98
N PRO A 125 -15.86 -3.63 11.70
CA PRO A 125 -16.47 -3.91 13.02
C PRO A 125 -17.49 -5.06 12.98
N SER A 126 -17.72 -5.71 14.12
CA SER A 126 -18.65 -6.86 14.24
C SER A 126 -20.12 -6.51 13.95
N ASP A 127 -20.48 -5.24 14.09
CA ASP A 127 -21.80 -4.65 13.82
C ASP A 127 -21.91 -4.02 12.43
N HIS A 128 -20.86 -4.12 11.60
CA HIS A 128 -20.88 -3.65 10.21
C HIS A 128 -21.82 -4.49 9.33
N VAL A 129 -22.49 -3.85 8.38
CA VAL A 129 -23.30 -4.54 7.37
C VAL A 129 -22.45 -5.53 6.55
N GLN A 130 -22.88 -6.79 6.46
CA GLN A 130 -22.21 -7.75 5.59
C GLN A 130 -22.32 -7.31 4.12
N THR A 131 -21.17 -7.09 3.48
CA THR A 131 -21.08 -6.59 2.10
C THR A 131 -19.80 -7.07 1.43
N ILE A 132 -19.85 -7.20 0.09
CA ILE A 132 -18.68 -7.42 -0.79
C ILE A 132 -18.33 -6.17 -1.62
N LEU A 133 -19.13 -5.11 -1.47
CA LEU A 133 -18.93 -3.83 -2.15
C LEU A 133 -17.70 -3.12 -1.56
N ASP A 134 -17.02 -2.32 -2.38
CA ASP A 134 -15.90 -1.51 -1.90
C ASP A 134 -16.40 -0.43 -0.92
N CYS A 135 -15.57 -0.05 0.04
CA CYS A 135 -15.98 0.82 1.15
C CYS A 135 -16.51 2.18 0.66
N VAL A 136 -15.96 2.72 -0.43
CA VAL A 136 -16.38 4.01 -1.04
C VAL A 136 -17.84 4.03 -1.55
N VAL A 137 -18.49 2.87 -1.66
CA VAL A 137 -19.93 2.80 -1.98
C VAL A 137 -20.78 3.36 -0.84
N CYS A 138 -20.32 3.20 0.41
CA CYS A 138 -20.98 3.68 1.62
C CYS A 138 -20.21 4.82 2.30
N HIS A 139 -18.87 4.77 2.36
CA HIS A 139 -18.05 5.69 3.14
C HIS A 139 -17.48 6.84 2.32
N THR A 140 -17.54 8.05 2.88
CA THR A 140 -16.81 9.22 2.37
C THR A 140 -15.32 9.14 2.73
N THR A 141 -14.42 9.44 1.81
CA THR A 141 -12.97 9.30 2.05
C THR A 141 -12.37 10.37 2.96
N LYS A 142 -13.04 11.53 3.12
CA LYS A 142 -12.54 12.66 3.93
C LYS A 142 -12.82 12.52 5.43
N ASN A 143 -14.04 12.08 5.77
CA ASN A 143 -14.53 12.02 7.16
C ASN A 143 -14.91 10.59 7.60
N TRP A 144 -14.80 9.60 6.71
CA TRP A 144 -15.22 8.20 6.90
C TRP A 144 -16.69 7.98 7.32
N VAL A 145 -17.55 8.97 7.06
CA VAL A 145 -18.99 8.91 7.33
C VAL A 145 -19.64 7.94 6.35
N ALA A 146 -20.48 7.03 6.87
CA ALA A 146 -21.27 6.10 6.09
C ALA A 146 -22.62 6.72 5.68
N GLU A 147 -22.91 6.69 4.38
CA GLU A 147 -24.17 7.09 3.75
C GLU A 147 -24.70 5.92 2.90
N PHE A 148 -25.79 5.29 3.34
CA PHE A 148 -26.40 4.22 2.56
C PHE A 148 -27.29 4.77 1.43
N SER A 149 -27.13 4.21 0.23
CA SER A 149 -28.01 4.45 -0.91
C SER A 149 -28.26 3.13 -1.63
N HIS A 150 -29.53 2.77 -1.85
CA HIS A 150 -29.90 1.54 -2.58
C HIS A 150 -29.32 1.50 -4.00
N ASP A 151 -29.04 2.65 -4.62
CA ASP A 151 -28.57 2.73 -5.99
C ASP A 151 -27.04 2.70 -6.07
N LYS A 152 -26.33 3.40 -5.17
CA LYS A 152 -24.87 3.23 -5.01
C LYS A 152 -24.55 1.77 -4.68
N ALA A 153 -25.32 1.15 -3.77
CA ALA A 153 -25.20 -0.25 -3.40
C ALA A 153 -25.73 -1.24 -4.45
N LYS A 154 -26.29 -0.75 -5.58
CA LYS A 154 -26.88 -1.55 -6.66
C LYS A 154 -27.82 -2.66 -6.17
N VAL A 155 -28.66 -2.34 -5.18
CA VAL A 155 -29.63 -3.28 -4.60
C VAL A 155 -30.59 -3.70 -5.70
N THR A 156 -30.53 -4.99 -6.05
CA THR A 156 -31.34 -5.62 -7.08
C THR A 156 -32.76 -5.92 -6.58
N PRO A 157 -33.75 -6.04 -7.49
CA PRO A 157 -35.07 -6.59 -7.17
C PRO A 157 -34.98 -7.91 -6.39
N ARG A 158 -36.03 -8.24 -5.63
CA ARG A 158 -36.16 -9.48 -4.84
C ARG A 158 -35.17 -9.66 -3.67
N THR A 159 -34.20 -8.76 -3.46
CA THR A 159 -33.21 -8.84 -2.35
C THR A 159 -33.56 -8.02 -1.10
N CYS A 160 -34.68 -7.29 -1.12
CA CYS A 160 -35.10 -6.35 -0.07
C CYS A 160 -35.14 -6.97 1.34
N ASN A 161 -35.56 -8.24 1.43
CA ASN A 161 -35.73 -8.98 2.68
C ASN A 161 -34.43 -9.11 3.50
N ASN A 162 -33.25 -9.05 2.86
CA ASN A 162 -31.96 -9.19 3.52
C ASN A 162 -31.72 -8.12 4.60
N CYS A 163 -32.31 -6.93 4.42
CA CYS A 163 -32.27 -5.83 5.39
C CYS A 163 -33.66 -5.52 5.97
N HIS A 164 -34.67 -5.37 5.11
CA HIS A 164 -35.97 -4.81 5.50
C HIS A 164 -36.91 -5.82 6.18
N LEU A 165 -36.64 -7.14 6.16
CA LEU A 165 -37.56 -8.11 6.79
C LEU A 165 -37.58 -7.97 8.32
N SER A 166 -36.41 -7.85 8.95
CA SER A 166 -36.26 -7.68 10.40
C SER A 166 -35.70 -6.31 10.81
N GLY A 167 -35.45 -5.40 9.86
CA GLY A 167 -34.82 -4.10 10.10
C GLY A 167 -33.35 -4.18 10.47
N LYS A 168 -32.59 -5.07 9.80
CA LYS A 168 -31.14 -5.16 10.03
C LYS A 168 -30.45 -3.83 9.64
N ASN A 169 -29.37 -3.51 10.35
CA ASN A 169 -28.52 -2.35 10.05
C ASN A 169 -29.27 -1.00 10.03
N GLY A 170 -30.30 -0.86 10.87
CA GLY A 170 -31.11 0.36 10.95
C GLY A 170 -32.13 0.54 9.81
N ALA A 171 -32.28 -0.45 8.92
CA ALA A 171 -33.30 -0.38 7.86
C ALA A 171 -34.72 -0.40 8.43
N THR A 172 -35.65 0.32 7.80
CA THR A 172 -37.08 0.24 8.11
C THR A 172 -37.56 -1.21 7.97
N LYS A 173 -38.07 -1.79 9.06
CA LYS A 173 -38.59 -3.17 9.09
C LYS A 173 -39.98 -3.28 8.47
N LYS A 174 -40.31 -4.44 7.90
CA LYS A 174 -41.66 -4.83 7.48
C LYS A 174 -42.63 -4.66 8.67
N PRO A 175 -43.71 -3.87 8.55
CA PRO A 175 -44.69 -3.73 9.62
C PRO A 175 -45.42 -5.05 9.92
N ASN A 176 -45.79 -5.26 11.18
CA ASN A 176 -46.59 -6.42 11.60
C ASN A 176 -47.98 -6.46 10.95
N SER A 177 -48.50 -5.30 10.53
CA SER A 177 -49.79 -5.13 9.84
C SER A 177 -49.73 -5.36 8.32
N HIS A 178 -48.57 -5.73 7.76
CA HIS A 178 -48.43 -5.98 6.34
C HIS A 178 -49.18 -7.27 5.92
N PHE A 179 -50.07 -7.16 4.93
CA PHE A 179 -50.86 -8.26 4.37
C PHE A 179 -50.02 -9.48 3.94
N ILE A 180 -50.64 -10.66 3.89
CA ILE A 180 -49.96 -11.88 3.47
C ILE A 180 -49.88 -11.90 1.94
N THR A 181 -48.68 -12.06 1.40
CA THR A 181 -48.42 -12.20 -0.04
C THR A 181 -47.18 -13.06 -0.27
N PHE A 182 -47.12 -13.71 -1.44
CA PHE A 182 -45.95 -14.43 -1.94
C PHE A 182 -45.20 -13.65 -3.04
N GLU A 183 -45.74 -12.51 -3.46
CA GLU A 183 -45.11 -11.62 -4.44
C GLU A 183 -43.80 -11.00 -3.92
N SER A 184 -42.93 -10.58 -4.84
CA SER A 184 -41.73 -9.84 -4.43
C SER A 184 -42.06 -8.40 -4.04
N CYS A 185 -41.22 -7.84 -3.17
CA CYS A 185 -41.42 -6.51 -2.61
C CYS A 185 -41.56 -5.43 -3.69
N ASP A 186 -40.77 -5.53 -4.75
CA ASP A 186 -40.75 -4.65 -5.92
C ASP A 186 -42.04 -4.70 -6.79
N VAL A 187 -42.95 -5.65 -6.56
CA VAL A 187 -44.27 -5.67 -7.22
C VAL A 187 -45.22 -4.60 -6.63
N CYS A 188 -45.04 -4.24 -5.36
CA CYS A 188 -45.93 -3.29 -4.65
C CYS A 188 -45.19 -2.05 -4.10
N HIS A 189 -43.85 -2.02 -4.16
CA HIS A 189 -43.06 -1.00 -3.48
C HIS A 189 -41.81 -0.57 -4.26
N ASP A 190 -41.75 0.71 -4.62
CA ASP A 190 -40.54 1.39 -5.07
C ASP A 190 -39.65 1.81 -3.89
N LYS A 191 -38.35 1.96 -4.12
CA LYS A 191 -37.40 2.49 -3.12
C LYS A 191 -37.83 3.92 -2.71
N PRO A 192 -38.11 4.23 -1.42
CA PRO A 192 -37.48 3.59 -0.25
C PRO A 192 -38.35 3.23 0.98
N TRP A 193 -39.68 3.23 1.08
CA TRP A 193 -40.81 3.17 0.12
C TRP A 193 -41.85 4.29 0.46
N PRO A 194 -42.84 4.70 -0.40
CA PRO A 194 -43.92 3.84 -0.92
C PRO A 194 -44.36 4.16 -2.38
N ARG A 195 -45.33 3.43 -2.96
CA ARG A 195 -46.76 3.82 -2.84
C ARG A 195 -47.72 2.62 -2.89
N ILE A 196 -48.66 2.57 -1.95
CA ILE A 196 -49.93 1.86 -2.16
C ILE A 196 -50.92 2.92 -2.65
N VAL A 197 -51.18 2.97 -3.96
CA VAL A 197 -52.37 3.66 -4.50
C VAL A 197 -53.48 2.63 -4.57
N GLU A 198 -54.59 2.95 -3.91
CA GLU A 198 -55.91 2.36 -4.06
C GLU A 198 -55.94 0.83 -4.30
N LEU A 199 -56.28 0.09 -3.25
CA LEU A 199 -57.01 -1.17 -3.44
C LEU A 199 -58.34 -0.81 -4.13
N GLY A 200 -58.35 -0.89 -5.45
CA GLY A 200 -59.53 -0.59 -6.26
C GLY A 200 -60.69 -1.50 -5.88
N SER A 201 -61.76 -0.87 -5.41
CA SER A 201 -63.10 -1.43 -5.24
C SER A 201 -64.08 -0.58 -6.02
#